data_AF-A0A6J8ANU4-F1
#
_entry.id   AF-A0A6J8ANU4-F1
#
_cell.length_a   1.000
_cell.length_b   1.000
_cell.length_c   1.000
_cell.angle_alpha   90.00
_cell.angle_beta   90.00
_cell.angle_gamma   90.00
#
_symmetry.space_group_name_H-M   'P 1'
#
loop_
_entity.id
_entity.type
_entity.pdbx_description
1 polymer ?
#
loop_
_entity_poly.entity_id
_entity_poly.type
_entity_poly.pdbx_seq_one_letter_code
_entity_poly.pdbx_strand_id
1 'polypeptide(L)'
;MAGIDQQNKSVAELKAFLRERGVNTSIHRKDSLIRLAEAATEIQLEPEEVENYHSDRQNRRTIETPDGKKVIIPDILSISGWNNNLTTVPTVEMGDIFVYLMTTCMWSNDRLKSYKNDNDYQLYMQRHVENVVMRTLNNDHLYIKCSCIPETRQKEKPYTTWKLMDNKASIKSGGCTCVA
;
A
#
# COMPACT_ATOMS: atom_id res chain seq x y z
N MET A 1 -14.93 -32.78 -18.43
CA MET A 1 -14.38 -31.71 -17.57
C MET A 1 -14.62 -32.15 -16.13
N ALA A 2 -13.56 -32.45 -15.39
CA ALA A 2 -13.67 -32.99 -14.04
C ALA A 2 -14.08 -31.88 -13.07
N GLY A 3 -15.34 -31.90 -12.62
CA GLY A 3 -15.79 -31.06 -11.51
C GLY A 3 -15.08 -31.52 -10.24
N ILE A 4 -14.28 -30.63 -9.65
CA ILE A 4 -13.68 -30.87 -8.33
C ILE A 4 -14.83 -30.93 -7.33
N ASP A 5 -15.12 -32.11 -6.81
CA ASP A 5 -16.21 -32.32 -5.86
C ASP A 5 -15.86 -31.70 -4.49
N GLN A 6 -16.33 -30.46 -4.28
CA GLN A 6 -16.09 -29.71 -3.05
C GLN A 6 -16.83 -30.33 -1.84
N GLN A 7 -17.78 -31.25 -2.05
CA GLN A 7 -18.55 -31.87 -0.96
C GLN A 7 -17.71 -32.84 -0.11
N ASN A 8 -16.70 -33.46 -0.74
CA ASN A 8 -15.82 -34.43 -0.10
C ASN A 8 -14.63 -33.81 0.63
N LYS A 9 -14.43 -32.49 0.52
CA LYS A 9 -13.35 -31.80 1.22
C LYS A 9 -13.67 -31.58 2.71
N SER A 10 -12.64 -31.64 3.52
CA SER A 10 -12.68 -31.25 4.93
C SER A 10 -12.87 -29.74 5.07
N VAL A 11 -13.32 -29.30 6.26
CA VAL A 11 -13.44 -27.87 6.57
C VAL A 11 -12.09 -27.15 6.44
N ALA A 12 -10.99 -27.81 6.79
CA ALA A 12 -9.65 -27.23 6.68
C ALA A 12 -9.26 -26.96 5.21
N GLU A 13 -9.52 -27.93 4.32
CA GLU A 13 -9.22 -27.81 2.89
C GLU A 13 -10.11 -26.77 2.20
N LEU A 14 -11.39 -26.70 2.56
CA LEU A 14 -12.30 -25.66 2.05
C LEU A 14 -11.84 -24.27 2.49
N LYS A 15 -11.40 -24.12 3.76
CA LYS A 15 -10.88 -22.86 4.25
C LYS A 15 -9.56 -22.47 3.58
N ALA A 16 -8.66 -23.42 3.32
CA ALA A 16 -7.41 -23.16 2.60
C ALA A 16 -7.70 -22.72 1.15
N PHE A 17 -8.53 -23.46 0.42
CA PHE A 17 -8.93 -23.14 -0.96
C PHE A 17 -9.52 -21.73 -1.10
N LEU A 18 -10.39 -21.35 -0.17
CA LEU A 18 -11.03 -20.03 -0.13
C LEU A 18 -10.06 -18.93 0.30
N ARG A 19 -9.20 -19.18 1.29
CA ARG A 19 -8.20 -18.21 1.75
C ARG A 19 -7.14 -17.91 0.70
N GLU A 20 -6.69 -18.92 -0.03
CA GLU A 20 -5.78 -18.75 -1.17
C GLU A 20 -6.35 -17.85 -2.25
N ARG A 21 -7.67 -17.61 -2.26
CA ARG A 21 -8.41 -16.81 -3.25
C ARG A 21 -8.98 -15.52 -2.63
N GLY A 22 -8.45 -15.09 -1.49
CA GLY A 22 -8.87 -13.86 -0.80
C GLY A 22 -10.24 -13.91 -0.14
N VAL A 23 -10.87 -15.08 -0.02
CA VAL A 23 -12.21 -15.22 0.57
C VAL A 23 -12.12 -15.41 2.09
N ASN A 24 -12.81 -14.55 2.84
CA ASN A 24 -12.87 -14.62 4.30
C ASN A 24 -13.62 -15.88 4.78
N THR A 25 -13.04 -16.62 5.72
CA THR A 25 -13.53 -17.93 6.21
C THR A 25 -13.76 -17.98 7.73
N SER A 26 -13.79 -16.84 8.40
CA SER A 26 -13.78 -16.72 9.87
C SER A 26 -15.05 -17.23 10.57
N ILE A 27 -16.22 -17.24 9.93
CA ILE A 27 -17.51 -17.41 10.64
C ILE A 27 -18.41 -18.55 10.06
N HIS A 28 -17.97 -19.27 9.02
CA HIS A 28 -18.88 -20.11 8.24
C HIS A 28 -18.94 -21.60 8.65
N ARG A 29 -20.16 -22.18 8.65
CA ARG A 29 -20.44 -23.63 8.78
C ARG A 29 -19.99 -24.37 7.50
N LYS A 30 -19.78 -25.70 7.58
CA LYS A 30 -19.27 -26.50 6.45
C LYS A 30 -20.08 -26.31 5.17
N ASP A 31 -21.41 -26.34 5.25
CA ASP A 31 -22.28 -26.18 4.07
C ASP A 31 -22.11 -24.81 3.38
N SER A 32 -21.86 -23.76 4.16
CA SER A 32 -21.59 -22.42 3.62
C SER A 32 -20.24 -22.35 2.93
N LEU A 33 -19.22 -23.04 3.46
CA LEU A 33 -17.90 -23.13 2.84
C LEU A 33 -17.93 -23.89 1.51
N ILE A 34 -18.75 -24.94 1.41
CA ILE A 34 -18.95 -25.68 0.15
C ILE A 34 -19.56 -24.76 -0.91
N ARG A 35 -20.66 -24.07 -0.59
CA ARG A 35 -21.30 -23.13 -1.53
C ARG A 35 -20.36 -22.03 -2.01
N LEU A 36 -19.55 -21.48 -1.10
CA LEU A 36 -18.54 -20.48 -1.45
C LEU A 36 -17.47 -21.06 -2.37
N ALA A 37 -17.02 -22.30 -2.12
CA ALA A 37 -16.02 -22.96 -2.95
C ALA A 37 -16.55 -23.32 -4.34
N GLU A 38 -17.83 -23.71 -4.44
CA GLU A 38 -18.52 -23.94 -5.72
C GLU A 38 -18.65 -22.64 -6.51
N ALA A 39 -19.12 -21.56 -5.88
CA ALA A 39 -19.23 -20.24 -6.51
C ALA A 39 -17.86 -19.72 -6.99
N ALA A 40 -16.81 -19.85 -6.16
CA ALA A 40 -15.44 -19.48 -6.53
C ALA A 40 -14.91 -20.32 -7.70
N THR A 41 -15.31 -21.59 -7.82
CA THR A 41 -14.94 -22.46 -8.95
C THR A 41 -15.70 -22.07 -10.22
N GLU A 42 -16.99 -21.74 -10.10
CA GLU A 42 -17.85 -21.35 -11.22
C GLU A 42 -17.38 -20.05 -11.87
N ILE A 43 -16.97 -19.06 -11.07
CA ILE A 43 -16.42 -17.79 -11.57
C ILE A 43 -14.93 -17.89 -11.97
N GLN A 44 -14.32 -19.07 -11.86
CA GLN A 44 -12.89 -19.29 -12.09
C GLN A 44 -12.01 -18.32 -11.27
N LEU A 45 -12.33 -18.16 -9.99
CA LEU A 45 -11.57 -17.29 -9.11
C LEU A 45 -10.15 -17.84 -8.94
N GLU A 46 -9.18 -17.10 -9.49
CA GLU A 46 -7.77 -17.43 -9.37
C GLU A 46 -7.28 -17.23 -7.93
N PRO A 47 -6.27 -18.00 -7.48
CA PRO A 47 -5.59 -17.71 -6.23
C PRO A 47 -5.13 -16.26 -6.23
N GLU A 48 -5.39 -15.57 -5.13
CA GLU A 48 -4.81 -14.27 -4.87
C GLU A 48 -3.30 -14.48 -4.83
N GLU A 49 -2.57 -13.80 -5.73
CA GLU A 49 -1.12 -13.76 -5.63
C GLU A 49 -0.81 -13.23 -4.23
N VAL A 50 -0.19 -14.06 -3.39
CA VAL A 50 0.28 -13.61 -2.10
C VAL A 50 1.42 -12.64 -2.39
N GLU A 51 1.07 -11.37 -2.62
CA GLU A 51 1.98 -10.25 -2.57
C GLU A 51 2.75 -10.41 -1.27
N ASN A 52 4.00 -10.86 -1.39
CA ASN A 52 4.80 -11.16 -0.23
C ASN A 52 5.09 -9.80 0.39
N TYR A 53 4.35 -9.43 1.43
CA TYR A 53 4.31 -8.09 2.01
C TYR A 53 5.71 -7.52 2.32
N HIS A 54 6.66 -8.41 2.64
CA HIS A 54 8.07 -8.08 2.81
C HIS A 54 8.77 -7.66 1.51
N SER A 55 8.49 -8.34 0.40
CA SER A 55 9.01 -8.02 -0.92
C SER A 55 8.48 -6.68 -1.43
N ASP A 56 7.19 -6.36 -1.25
CA ASP A 56 6.64 -5.06 -1.67
C ASP A 56 7.17 -3.91 -0.85
N ARG A 57 7.33 -4.12 0.47
CA ARG A 57 7.94 -3.12 1.34
C ARG A 57 9.40 -2.83 0.98
N GLN A 58 10.12 -3.83 0.46
CA GLN A 58 11.48 -3.65 -0.04
C GLN A 58 11.49 -3.03 -1.44
N ASN A 59 10.60 -3.46 -2.34
CA ASN A 59 10.46 -2.93 -3.69
C ASN A 59 10.11 -1.43 -3.66
N ARG A 60 9.18 -1.01 -2.80
CA ARG A 60 8.84 0.40 -2.55
C ARG A 60 10.02 1.21 -2.00
N ARG A 61 11.11 0.60 -1.54
CA ARG A 61 12.32 1.31 -1.09
C ARG A 61 13.53 1.04 -1.98
N THR A 62 13.35 0.28 -3.06
CA THR A 62 14.40 0.01 -4.01
C THR A 62 14.31 1.05 -5.11
N ILE A 63 15.31 1.92 -5.17
CA ILE A 63 15.40 2.96 -6.18
C ILE A 63 16.52 2.61 -7.16
N GLU A 64 16.38 3.07 -8.40
CA GLU A 64 17.46 3.05 -9.37
C GLU A 64 18.26 4.36 -9.27
N THR A 65 19.56 4.24 -9.07
CA THR A 65 20.49 5.37 -9.08
C THR A 65 20.78 5.82 -10.51
N PRO A 66 21.32 7.03 -10.73
CA PRO A 66 21.72 7.49 -12.07
C PRO A 66 22.66 6.54 -12.81
N ASP A 67 23.45 5.74 -12.08
CA ASP A 67 24.38 4.74 -12.62
C ASP A 67 23.70 3.40 -12.95
N GLY A 68 22.36 3.32 -12.92
CA GLY A 68 21.58 2.11 -13.17
C GLY A 68 21.63 1.07 -12.04
N LYS A 69 22.29 1.38 -10.92
CA LYS A 69 22.36 0.47 -9.76
C LYS A 69 21.10 0.58 -8.92
N LYS A 70 20.53 -0.57 -8.55
CA LYS A 70 19.44 -0.63 -7.58
C LYS A 70 19.99 -0.51 -6.16
N VAL A 71 19.49 0.47 -5.43
CA VAL A 71 19.84 0.72 -4.03
C VAL A 71 18.59 0.59 -3.18
N ILE A 72 18.70 -0.18 -2.10
CA ILE A 72 17.64 -0.32 -1.11
C ILE A 72 17.83 0.75 -0.06
N ILE A 73 16.88 1.69 0.01
CA ILE A 73 16.85 2.75 1.00
C ILE A 73 16.41 2.16 2.35
N PRO A 74 16.99 2.59 3.49
CA PRO A 74 16.64 2.06 4.81
C PRO A 74 15.14 2.12 5.12
N ASP A 75 14.68 1.18 5.94
CA ASP A 75 13.28 1.11 6.30
C ASP A 75 12.89 2.32 7.16
N ILE A 76 11.73 2.92 6.88
CA ILE A 76 11.23 4.04 7.65
C ILE A 76 11.15 3.78 9.16
N LEU A 77 10.85 2.54 9.57
CA LEU A 77 10.80 2.16 10.99
C LEU A 77 12.19 2.03 11.63
N SER A 78 13.23 1.85 10.82
CA SER A 78 14.63 1.74 11.29
C SER A 78 15.33 3.10 11.39
N ILE A 79 14.73 4.16 10.84
CA ILE A 79 15.31 5.49 10.77
C ILE A 79 15.00 6.29 12.03
N SER A 80 16.03 6.88 12.63
CA SER A 80 15.96 7.80 13.77
C SER A 80 16.36 9.23 13.37
N GLY A 81 16.22 10.19 14.30
CA GLY A 81 16.64 11.58 14.08
C GLY A 81 15.75 12.37 13.12
N TRP A 82 14.44 12.09 13.15
CA TRP A 82 13.42 12.88 12.45
C TRP A 82 13.40 14.32 12.95
N ASN A 83 13.13 15.27 12.05
CA ASN A 83 12.98 16.67 12.40
C ASN A 83 11.72 17.27 11.78
N ASN A 84 11.18 18.31 12.38
CA ASN A 84 10.00 19.05 11.90
C ASN A 84 10.37 20.30 11.08
N ASN A 85 11.66 20.52 10.80
CA ASN A 85 12.11 21.66 10.04
C ASN A 85 12.08 21.35 8.53
N LEU A 86 10.96 21.67 7.90
CA LEU A 86 10.72 21.39 6.49
C LEU A 86 11.38 22.40 5.53
N THR A 87 12.17 23.37 6.01
CA THR A 87 12.79 24.41 5.16
C THR A 87 13.78 23.85 4.13
N THR A 88 14.30 22.64 4.37
CA THR A 88 15.22 21.93 3.46
C THR A 88 14.50 20.98 2.51
N VAL A 89 13.18 20.83 2.65
CA VAL A 89 12.37 20.05 1.71
C VAL A 89 12.27 20.83 0.40
N PRO A 90 12.66 20.24 -0.74
CA PRO A 90 12.48 20.89 -2.03
C PRO A 90 10.98 21.08 -2.31
N THR A 91 10.64 22.19 -2.95
CA THR A 91 9.24 22.51 -3.29
C THR A 91 8.70 21.46 -4.24
N VAL A 92 7.56 20.86 -3.87
CA VAL A 92 6.82 19.89 -4.70
C VAL A 92 5.51 20.53 -5.12
N GLU A 93 5.28 20.62 -6.42
CA GLU A 93 4.03 21.13 -6.97
C GLU A 93 3.02 19.99 -7.23
N MET A 94 1.76 20.36 -7.43
CA MET A 94 0.73 19.39 -7.81
C MET A 94 1.08 18.67 -9.12
N GLY A 95 1.76 19.34 -10.04
CA GLY A 95 2.23 18.74 -11.30
C GLY A 95 3.17 17.56 -11.05
N ASP A 96 4.12 17.69 -10.13
CA ASP A 96 5.07 16.63 -9.79
C ASP A 96 4.36 15.40 -9.21
N ILE A 97 3.34 15.63 -8.39
CA ILE A 97 2.50 14.56 -7.83
C ILE A 97 1.79 13.81 -8.96
N PHE A 98 1.15 14.52 -9.89
CA PHE A 98 0.46 13.87 -11.01
C PHE A 98 1.42 13.11 -11.93
N VAL A 99 2.60 13.66 -12.21
CA VAL A 99 3.63 12.96 -12.99
C VAL A 99 4.01 11.65 -12.31
N TYR A 100 4.23 11.65 -10.99
CA TYR A 100 4.50 10.44 -10.22
C TYR A 100 3.34 9.42 -10.29
N LEU A 101 2.10 9.88 -10.07
CA LEU A 101 0.92 9.01 -10.12
C LEU A 101 0.71 8.37 -11.50
N MET A 102 0.96 9.11 -12.58
CA MET A 102 0.87 8.60 -13.96
C MET A 102 1.98 7.61 -14.30
N THR A 103 3.23 7.98 -14.00
CA THR A 103 4.41 7.26 -14.51
C THR A 103 4.84 6.09 -13.62
N THR A 104 4.62 6.21 -12.32
CA THR A 104 5.10 5.22 -11.34
C THR A 104 3.95 4.40 -10.78
N CYS A 105 2.84 5.06 -10.39
CA CYS A 105 1.67 4.36 -9.87
C CYS A 105 0.72 3.85 -10.97
N MET A 106 0.98 4.19 -12.24
CA MET A 106 0.18 3.78 -13.39
C MET A 106 -1.31 4.11 -13.23
N TRP A 107 -1.63 5.25 -12.61
CA TRP A 107 -3.01 5.68 -12.45
C TRP A 107 -3.66 5.94 -13.81
N SER A 108 -4.88 5.45 -13.99
CA SER A 108 -5.66 5.70 -15.20
C SER A 108 -6.08 7.17 -15.29
N ASN A 109 -6.31 7.64 -16.52
CA ASN A 109 -6.83 8.99 -16.77
C ASN A 109 -8.13 9.29 -16.01
N ASP A 110 -9.02 8.29 -15.89
CA ASP A 110 -10.29 8.46 -15.18
C ASP A 110 -10.06 8.61 -13.68
N ARG A 111 -9.17 7.80 -13.09
CA ARG A 111 -8.80 7.93 -11.68
C ARG A 111 -8.15 9.28 -11.40
N LEU A 112 -7.27 9.75 -12.28
CA LEU A 112 -6.64 11.07 -12.14
C LEU A 112 -7.65 12.21 -12.19
N LYS A 113 -8.67 12.14 -13.06
CA LYS A 113 -9.76 13.12 -13.06
C LYS A 113 -10.56 13.11 -11.77
N SER A 114 -10.73 11.93 -11.17
CA SER A 114 -11.42 11.75 -9.90
C SER A 114 -10.51 11.77 -8.67
N TYR A 115 -9.27 12.27 -8.76
CA TYR A 115 -8.29 12.19 -7.64
C TYR A 115 -8.81 12.80 -6.33
N LYS A 116 -9.71 13.78 -6.41
CA LYS A 116 -10.34 14.39 -5.23
C LYS A 116 -11.23 13.43 -4.46
N ASN A 117 -11.69 12.35 -5.10
CA ASN A 117 -12.51 11.32 -4.48
C ASN A 117 -11.65 10.20 -3.86
N ASP A 118 -10.33 10.16 -4.12
CA ASP A 118 -9.45 9.20 -3.45
C ASP A 118 -9.36 9.52 -1.96
N ASN A 119 -9.32 8.46 -1.15
CA ASN A 119 -9.27 8.55 0.32
C ASN A 119 -8.10 9.40 0.81
N ASP A 120 -6.93 9.31 0.16
CA ASP A 120 -5.73 10.06 0.54
C ASP A 120 -5.96 11.58 0.45
N TYR A 121 -6.69 12.03 -0.58
CA TYR A 121 -7.04 13.44 -0.74
C TYR A 121 -8.09 13.87 0.29
N GLN A 122 -9.08 13.01 0.56
CA GLN A 122 -10.11 13.28 1.57
C GLN A 122 -9.51 13.39 2.98
N LEU A 123 -8.59 12.50 3.35
CA LEU A 123 -7.85 12.53 4.61
C LEU A 123 -7.11 13.88 4.79
N TYR A 124 -6.46 14.38 3.74
CA TYR A 124 -5.84 15.69 3.77
C TYR A 124 -6.87 16.81 3.97
N MET A 125 -7.94 16.83 3.17
CA MET A 125 -8.99 17.85 3.24
C MET A 125 -9.70 17.89 4.59
N GLN A 126 -9.88 16.73 5.23
CA GLN A 126 -10.51 16.56 6.52
C GLN A 126 -9.54 16.75 7.70
N ARG A 127 -8.27 17.13 7.45
CA ARG A 127 -7.24 17.39 8.47
C ARG A 127 -6.85 16.16 9.31
N HIS A 128 -6.89 14.98 8.71
CA HIS A 128 -6.43 13.75 9.35
C HIS A 128 -4.90 13.59 9.32
N VAL A 129 -4.18 14.50 8.65
CA VAL A 129 -2.73 14.48 8.51
C VAL A 129 -2.10 15.38 9.58
N GLU A 130 -1.26 14.78 10.43
CA GLU A 130 -0.57 15.47 11.52
C GLU A 130 0.92 15.10 11.58
N ASN A 131 1.69 15.85 12.37
CA ASN A 131 3.09 15.52 12.71
C ASN A 131 3.97 15.25 11.50
N VAL A 132 3.94 16.16 10.52
CA VAL A 132 4.81 16.09 9.34
C VAL A 132 6.26 16.30 9.79
N VAL A 133 7.10 15.29 9.54
CA VAL A 133 8.52 15.30 9.86
C VAL A 133 9.32 14.76 8.68
N MET A 134 10.56 15.19 8.58
CA MET A 134 11.48 14.80 7.52
C MET A 134 12.78 14.20 8.06
N ARG A 135 13.48 13.50 7.18
CA ARG A 135 14.85 13.03 7.39
C ARG A 135 15.60 12.98 6.07
N THR A 136 16.71 13.71 5.99
CA THR A 136 17.69 13.54 4.91
C THR A 136 18.55 12.31 5.17
N LEU A 137 18.84 11.58 4.11
CA LEU A 137 19.66 10.38 4.08
C LEU A 137 20.98 10.69 3.37
N ASN A 138 22.00 9.86 3.59
CA ASN A 138 23.35 10.09 3.08
C ASN A 138 23.46 10.05 1.53
N ASN A 139 22.44 9.55 0.83
CA ASN A 139 22.46 9.37 -0.62
C ASN A 139 21.70 10.50 -1.36
N ASP A 140 21.61 11.71 -0.80
CA ASP A 140 20.80 12.83 -1.33
C ASP A 140 19.29 12.52 -1.48
N HIS A 141 18.83 11.53 -0.74
CA HIS A 141 17.43 11.19 -0.62
C HIS A 141 16.86 11.72 0.68
N LEU A 142 15.57 11.98 0.70
CA LEU A 142 14.87 12.43 1.89
C LEU A 142 13.57 11.68 2.06
N TYR A 143 13.27 11.32 3.31
CA TYR A 143 11.94 10.89 3.69
C TYR A 143 11.14 12.07 4.23
N ILE A 144 9.88 12.12 3.84
CA ILE A 144 8.84 12.85 4.57
C ILE A 144 7.85 11.83 5.07
N LYS A 145 7.45 11.96 6.33
CA LYS A 145 6.39 11.15 6.91
C LYS A 145 5.44 12.00 7.72
N CYS A 146 4.24 11.48 7.90
CA CYS A 146 3.23 12.06 8.78
C CYS A 146 2.43 10.95 9.47
N SER A 147 1.76 11.35 10.54
CA SER A 147 0.76 10.53 11.22
C SER A 147 -0.60 10.80 10.58
N CYS A 148 -1.30 9.74 10.19
CA CYS A 148 -2.64 9.81 9.63
C CYS A 148 -3.64 9.16 10.59
N ILE A 149 -4.65 9.94 11.00
CA ILE A 149 -5.75 9.45 11.84
C ILE A 149 -6.73 8.67 10.96
N PRO A 150 -7.09 7.42 11.27
CA PRO A 150 -8.08 6.69 10.48
C PRO A 150 -9.46 7.36 10.49
N GLU A 151 -10.13 7.46 9.34
CA GLU A 151 -11.48 8.05 9.23
C GLU A 151 -12.51 7.29 10.07
N THR A 152 -12.56 5.97 9.92
CA THR A 152 -13.59 5.11 10.54
C THR A 152 -13.21 4.64 11.94
N ARG A 153 -11.94 4.78 12.33
CA ARG A 153 -11.40 4.26 13.60
C ARG A 153 -10.56 5.31 14.32
N GLN A 154 -11.17 6.45 14.61
CA GLN A 154 -10.50 7.58 15.28
C GLN A 154 -9.91 7.25 16.67
N LYS A 155 -10.34 6.14 17.30
CA LYS A 155 -9.78 5.64 18.57
C LYS A 155 -8.55 4.73 18.39
N GLU A 156 -8.27 4.27 17.17
CA GLU A 156 -7.08 3.49 16.86
C GLU A 156 -5.85 4.39 16.76
N LYS A 157 -4.67 3.77 16.88
CA LYS A 157 -3.41 4.49 16.74
C LYS A 157 -3.28 5.03 15.30
N PRO A 158 -2.85 6.29 15.13
CA PRO A 158 -2.52 6.82 13.81
C PRO A 158 -1.51 5.92 13.10
N TYR A 159 -1.69 5.71 11.80
CA TYR A 159 -0.69 5.03 10.98
C TYR A 159 0.27 6.04 10.38
N THR A 160 1.45 5.58 9.98
CA THR A 160 2.45 6.43 9.32
C THR A 160 2.26 6.35 7.82
N THR A 161 2.08 7.49 7.16
CA THR A 161 2.26 7.61 5.70
C THR A 161 3.58 8.28 5.41
N TRP A 162 4.19 7.93 4.29
CA TRP A 162 5.50 8.42 3.94
C TRP A 162 5.70 8.51 2.44
N LYS A 163 6.60 9.42 2.04
CA LYS A 163 7.15 9.52 0.70
C LYS A 163 8.65 9.63 0.74
N LEU A 164 9.29 9.01 -0.25
CA LEU A 164 10.72 9.10 -0.52
C LEU A 164 10.91 10.04 -1.71
N MET A 165 11.77 11.03 -1.55
CA MET A 165 12.11 11.98 -2.61
C MET A 165 13.63 12.10 -2.76
N ASP A 166 14.07 12.60 -3.90
CA ASP A 166 15.44 13.09 -4.07
C ASP A 166 15.54 14.59 -3.77
N ASN A 167 16.75 15.13 -3.81
CA ASN A 167 17.04 16.55 -3.64
C ASN A 167 16.51 17.45 -4.78
N LYS A 168 15.96 16.88 -5.86
CA LYS A 168 15.39 17.60 -7.02
C LYS A 168 13.86 17.64 -7.00
N ALA A 169 13.24 17.42 -5.85
CA ALA A 169 11.78 17.35 -5.67
C ALA A 169 11.09 16.17 -6.37
N SER A 170 11.83 15.19 -6.90
CA SER A 170 11.22 14.04 -7.57
C SER A 170 10.79 13.00 -6.55
N ILE A 171 9.51 12.64 -6.58
CA ILE A 171 8.95 11.56 -5.76
C ILE A 171 9.40 10.23 -6.37
N LYS A 172 10.09 9.42 -5.57
CA LYS A 172 10.58 8.09 -5.99
C LYS A 172 9.66 6.97 -5.54
N SER A 173 9.03 7.13 -4.39
CA SER A 173 8.14 6.14 -3.82
C SER A 173 7.29 6.71 -2.69
N GLY A 174 6.24 5.97 -2.30
CA GLY A 174 5.45 6.24 -1.12
C GLY A 174 4.80 4.98 -0.56
N GLY A 175 4.27 5.10 0.65
CA GLY A 175 3.55 4.02 1.30
C GLY A 175 2.90 4.43 2.62
N CYS A 176 2.17 3.48 3.19
CA CYS A 176 1.58 3.57 4.52
C CYS A 176 2.08 2.39 5.38
N THR A 177 1.99 2.53 6.70
CA THR A 177 2.03 1.41 7.65
C THR A 177 0.63 0.95 8.03
N CYS A 178 -0.37 1.31 7.22
CA CYS A 178 -1.75 0.91 7.43
C CYS A 178 -1.90 -0.61 7.22
N VAL A 179 -2.70 -1.25 8.08
CA VAL A 179 -3.07 -2.66 7.94
C VAL A 179 -4.38 -2.67 7.17
N ALA A 180 -4.38 -3.30 6.00
CA ALA A 180 -5.57 -3.48 5.18
C ALA A 180 -6.59 -4.42 5.87
#